data_AF-A0A1S1XYW7-F1
#
_entry.id   AF-A0A1S1XYW7-F1
#
_cell.length_a   1.000
_cell.length_b   1.000
_cell.length_c   1.000
_cell.angle_alpha   90.00
_cell.angle_beta   90.00
_cell.angle_gamma   90.00
#
_symmetry.space_group_name_H-M   'P 1'
#
loop_
_entity.id
_entity.type
_entity.pdbx_description
1 polymer ?
#
loop_
_entity_poly.entity_id
_entity_poly.type
_entity_poly.pdbx_seq_one_letter_code
_entity_poly.pdbx_strand_id
1 'polypeptide(L)' 'MAIEAPPAKPDAPKLLTATVLGQQFELPASKMNYILSELGWIKKGLKGWLVTEQGLAMDAEQGEDSRSGIPYVLISIY' A
#
# COMPACT_ATOMS: atom_id res chain seq x y z
N MET A 1 -6.97 -35.60 -2.16
CA MET A 1 -7.27 -34.33 -2.85
C MET A 1 -7.17 -33.23 -1.80
N ALA A 2 -5.96 -32.72 -1.56
CA ALA A 2 -5.72 -31.64 -0.61
C ALA A 2 -5.40 -30.39 -1.43
N ILE A 3 -6.18 -29.35 -1.22
CA ILE A 3 -6.07 -28.06 -1.92
C ILE A 3 -4.84 -27.31 -1.39
N GLU A 4 -3.77 -27.29 -2.18
CA GLU A 4 -2.59 -26.46 -1.93
C GLU A 4 -2.96 -24.99 -2.16
N ALA A 5 -2.94 -24.19 -1.08
CA ALA A 5 -2.98 -22.73 -1.20
C ALA A 5 -1.66 -22.25 -1.83
N PRO A 6 -1.68 -21.27 -2.75
CA PRO A 6 -0.59 -21.00 -3.66
C PRO A 6 0.66 -20.45 -2.94
N PRO A 7 1.87 -20.64 -3.52
CA PRO A 7 3.12 -20.27 -2.88
C PRO A 7 3.18 -18.76 -2.69
N ALA A 8 3.41 -18.32 -1.46
CA ALA A 8 3.85 -16.96 -1.18
C ALA A 8 5.14 -16.72 -1.97
N LYS A 9 5.02 -15.95 -3.07
CA LYS A 9 6.13 -15.67 -3.98
C LYS A 9 7.26 -14.99 -3.20
N PRO A 10 8.45 -15.61 -3.09
CA PRO A 10 9.65 -14.93 -2.65
C PRO A 10 10.16 -14.06 -3.81
N ASP A 11 10.76 -12.91 -3.49
CA ASP A 11 11.39 -11.95 -4.42
C ASP A 11 10.46 -10.97 -5.17
N ALA A 12 9.31 -10.62 -4.61
CA ALA A 12 8.65 -9.37 -5.00
C ALA A 12 9.41 -8.18 -4.36
N PRO A 13 9.59 -7.04 -5.07
CA PRO A 13 10.05 -5.80 -4.43
C PRO A 13 9.24 -5.59 -3.15
N LYS A 14 9.91 -5.19 -2.07
CA LYS A 14 9.32 -5.10 -0.72
C LYS A 14 8.36 -3.90 -0.66
N LEU A 15 7.26 -4.04 -1.38
CA LEU A 15 6.16 -3.11 -1.44
C LEU A 15 5.39 -3.21 -0.13
N LEU A 16 5.55 -2.20 0.71
CA LEU A 16 4.92 -2.11 2.01
C LEU A 16 3.62 -1.32 1.89
N THR A 17 2.54 -1.87 2.44
CA THR A 17 1.32 -1.08 2.61
C THR A 17 1.51 -0.07 3.73
N ALA A 18 0.73 1.01 3.73
CA ALA A 18 0.64 1.95 4.85
C ALA A 18 0.34 1.25 6.19
N THR A 19 -0.29 0.08 6.17
CA THR A 19 -0.55 -0.74 7.35
C THR A 19 0.73 -1.37 7.90
N VAL A 20 1.55 -1.98 7.04
CA VAL A 20 2.83 -2.59 7.46
C VAL A 20 3.80 -1.49 7.93
N LEU A 21 3.82 -0.38 7.21
CA LEU A 21 4.51 0.84 7.62
C LEU A 21 4.05 1.30 9.00
N GLY A 22 2.74 1.43 9.21
CA GLY A 22 2.18 1.80 10.50
C GLY A 22 2.66 0.87 11.62
N GLN A 23 2.67 -0.45 11.39
CA GLN A 23 3.18 -1.41 12.37
C GLN A 23 4.65 -1.19 12.74
N GLN A 24 5.51 -0.86 11.78
CA GLN A 24 6.92 -0.58 12.05
C GLN A 24 7.14 0.67 12.91
N PHE A 25 6.27 1.66 12.78
CA PHE A 25 6.32 2.91 13.54
C PHE A 25 5.39 2.91 14.76
N GLU A 26 4.77 1.77 15.09
CA GLU A 26 3.74 1.65 16.14
C GLU A 26 2.57 2.65 15.96
N LEU A 27 2.27 2.99 14.71
CA LEU A 27 1.21 3.91 14.31
C LEU A 27 0.01 3.17 13.71
N PRO A 28 -1.22 3.66 13.94
CA PRO A 28 -2.39 3.17 13.21
C PRO A 28 -2.21 3.37 11.71
N ALA A 29 -2.63 2.39 10.91
CA ALA A 29 -2.59 2.46 9.45
C ALA A 29 -3.28 3.70 8.88
N SER A 30 -4.37 4.14 9.50
CA SER A 30 -5.05 5.39 9.14
C SER A 30 -4.14 6.60 9.29
N LYS A 31 -3.38 6.69 10.39
CA LYS A 31 -2.45 7.79 10.66
C LYS A 31 -1.28 7.79 9.69
N MET A 32 -0.75 6.60 9.37
CA MET A 32 0.29 6.47 8.35
C MET A 32 -0.21 6.94 6.98
N ASN A 33 -1.43 6.57 6.56
CA ASN A 33 -2.02 7.09 5.33
C ASN A 33 -2.15 8.63 5.33
N TYR A 34 -2.54 9.23 6.45
CA TYR A 34 -2.55 10.69 6.55
C TYR A 34 -1.16 11.28 6.37
N ILE A 35 -0.13 10.74 7.04
CA ILE A 35 1.26 11.22 6.88
C ILE A 35 1.70 11.12 5.42
N LEU A 36 1.45 9.99 4.77
CA LEU A 36 1.76 9.79 3.35
C LEU A 36 0.99 10.76 2.44
N SER A 37 -0.22 11.16 2.85
CA SER A 37 -1.01 12.16 2.14
C SER A 37 -0.48 13.57 2.33
N GLU A 38 0.01 13.91 3.52
CA GLU A 38 0.66 15.19 3.82
C GLU A 38 2.02 15.30 3.08
N LEU A 39 2.75 14.20 2.94
CA LEU A 39 3.96 14.10 2.13
C LEU A 39 3.68 14.19 0.61
N GLY A 40 2.41 14.16 0.21
CA GLY A 40 2.00 14.22 -1.18
C GLY A 40 2.22 12.92 -1.95
N TRP A 41 2.55 11.80 -1.30
CA TRP A 41 2.78 10.49 -1.95
C TRP A 41 1.48 9.77 -2.27
N ILE A 42 0.45 9.99 -1.45
CA ILE A 42 -0.90 9.47 -1.68
C ILE A 42 -1.93 10.59 -1.59
N LYS A 43 -3.12 10.36 -2.12
CA LYS A 43 -4.25 11.28 -2.01
C LYS A 43 -5.53 10.51 -1.71
N LYS A 44 -6.44 11.17 -0.99
CA LYS A 44 -7.76 10.59 -0.70
C LYS A 44 -8.59 10.52 -1.98
N GLY A 45 -9.02 9.31 -2.36
CA GLY A 45 -9.86 9.07 -3.53
C GLY A 45 -11.35 9.00 -3.18
N LEU A 46 -12.19 8.72 -4.19
CA LEU A 46 -13.64 8.47 -4.02
C LEU A 46 -13.91 7.29 -3.08
N LYS A 47 -13.09 6.25 -3.17
CA LYS A 47 -13.04 5.12 -2.25
C LYS A 47 -11.56 4.82 -2.04
N GLY A 48 -11.09 4.70 -0.80
CA GLY A 48 -9.69 4.38 -0.51
C GLY A 48 -8.68 5.49 -0.81
N TRP A 49 -7.45 5.07 -1.09
CA TRP A 49 -6.29 5.95 -1.29
C TRP A 49 -5.71 5.72 -2.68
N LEU A 50 -5.35 6.82 -3.34
CA LEU A 50 -4.76 6.82 -4.68
C LEU A 50 -3.31 7.26 -4.58
N VAL A 51 -2.43 6.67 -5.40
CA VAL A 51 -1.06 7.15 -5.52
C VAL A 51 -1.04 8.48 -6.28
N THR A 52 -0.08 9.33 -5.98
CA THR A 52 0.17 10.57 -6.74
C THR A 52 1.37 10.39 -7.67
N GLU A 53 1.63 11.36 -8.54
CA GLU A 53 2.85 11.38 -9.36
C GLU A 53 4.12 11.37 -8.52
N GLN A 54 4.11 12.02 -7.36
CA GLN A 54 5.24 11.99 -6.42
C GLN A 54 5.43 10.62 -5.78
N GLY A 55 4.33 9.94 -5.41
CA GLY A 55 4.38 8.56 -4.95
C GLY A 55 4.95 7.63 -6.01
N LEU A 56 4.50 7.75 -7.27
CA LEU A 56 5.01 6.98 -8.40
C LEU A 56 6.52 7.21 -8.61
N ALA A 57 7.00 8.44 -8.43
CA ALA A 57 8.43 8.76 -8.50
C ALA A 57 9.26 8.12 -7.36
N MET A 58 8.60 7.74 -6.26
CA MET A 58 9.18 7.05 -5.10
C MET A 58 8.96 5.53 -5.15
N ASP A 59 8.75 4.96 -6.34
CA ASP A 59 8.43 3.54 -6.53
C ASP A 59 7.20 3.08 -5.72
N ALA A 60 6.20 3.96 -5.56
CA ALA A 60 4.90 3.56 -5.02
C ALA A 60 3.99 3.02 -6.12
N GLU A 61 3.26 1.95 -5.82
CA GLU A 61 2.31 1.31 -6.72
C GLU A 61 0.88 1.46 -6.21
N GLN A 62 -0.06 1.65 -7.14
CA GLN A 62 -1.48 1.61 -6.83
C GLN A 62 -2.01 0.18 -7.00
N GLY A 63 -2.47 -0.40 -5.88
CA GLY A 63 -3.23 -1.64 -5.87
C GLY A 63 -4.73 -1.37 -5.81
N GLU A 64 -5.52 -2.38 -6.16
CA GLU A 64 -6.96 -2.37 -5.97
C GLU A 64 -7.40 -3.71 -5.39
N ASP A 65 -8.25 -3.68 -4.36
CA ASP A 65 -8.82 -4.90 -3.82
C ASP A 65 -9.90 -5.43 -4.77
N SER A 66 -9.63 -6.54 -5.44
CA SER A 66 -10.53 -7.10 -6.46
C SER A 66 -11.90 -7.55 -5.93
N ARG A 67 -12.07 -7.68 -4.60
CA ARG A 67 -13.35 -8.03 -3.97
C ARG A 67 -14.20 -6.81 -3.66
N SER A 68 -13.57 -5.69 -3.30
CA SER A 68 -14.25 -4.49 -2.81
C SER A 68 -14.18 -3.32 -3.79
N GLY A 69 -13.31 -3.39 -4.80
CA GLY A 69 -12.98 -2.29 -5.71
C GLY A 69 -12.35 -1.09 -5.01
N ILE A 70 -11.75 -1.31 -3.82
CA ILE A 70 -11.16 -0.23 -3.02
C ILE A 70 -9.68 -0.10 -3.40
N PRO A 71 -9.25 1.05 -3.96
CA PRO A 71 -7.85 1.28 -4.24
C PRO A 71 -7.06 1.51 -2.94
N TYR A 72 -5.84 0.98 -2.93
CA TYR A 72 -4.86 1.14 -1.87
C TYR A 72 -3.49 1.40 -2.49
N VAL A 73 -2.56 1.90 -1.67
CA VAL A 73 -1.21 2.23 -2.13
C VAL A 73 -0.18 1.34 -1.43
N LEU A 74 0.77 0.89 -2.24
CA LEU A 74 1.95 0.13 -1.86
C LEU A 74 3.16 1.03 -2.07
N ILE A 75 4.11 1.05 -1.13
CA ILE A 75 5.27 1.93 -1.18
C ILE A 75 6.52 1.09 -0.97
N SER A 76 7.50 1.23 -1.86
CA SER A 76 8.82 0.66 -1.66
C SER A 76 9.66 1.57 -0.76
N ILE A 77 10.27 0.99 0.26
CA ILE A 77 11.19 1.71 1.15
C ILE A 77 12.49 0.93 1.11
N TYR A 78 13.49 1.54 0.49
CA TYR A 78 14.83 0.97 0.33
C TYR A 78 15.60 0.89 1.65
#